data_AF-A0A9X1UX16-F1
#
_entry.id   AF-A0A9X1UX16-F1
#
_cell.length_a   1.000
_cell.length_b   1.000
_cell.length_c   1.000
_cell.angle_alpha   90.00
_cell.angle_beta   90.00
_cell.angle_gamma   90.00
#
_symmetry.space_group_name_H-M   'P 1'
#
loop_
_entity.id
_entity.type
_entity.pdbx_description
1 polymer ?
#
loop_
_entity_poly.entity_id
_entity_poly.type
_entity_poly.pdbx_seq_one_letter_code
_entity_poly.pdbx_strand_id
1 'polypeptide(L)'
;MKKRFLALLTVALLGFGAMSAQSGDCATMAALAYDDAKAKNYDAAYPALLKVRQECPKYSLATYQYLERAIESKLNKATGEQKEELVQELIEVWEERLELYPDKTEKGKVYTDIALLKFDNKIGDKEDQYEAFHKVYTVDKDNFKSPKGLYAYFDLMVEMQDEGERTLQDVFENYDRVFAKIEEEENDAAENLAPLLKKQEEGEDLTAKEQKQIKYAEINLSNYAKVKEAINAKLGARADCDNLIPLYKKDFEDKKTDVNWLKNANARLSAKDCTEDPLFIQVSEALHRLEPSAKSAYSLGQLAESEGEYSKALDYYNEAAELETNKSDQAKIYYRIANNYKEKGSFSQARSFYRKALTAKPSLGSAYLQIASMYAQSANNCGDDAFTKRSVYWLAADYASRAARVDPSIASNANQAAAAYRGRAPQKSDVFQSSYNVGDAIQISCWIGETVRIPNL
;
A
#
# COMPACT_ATOMS: atom_id res chain seq x y z
N MET A 1 -88.95 75.04 13.74
CA MET A 1 -87.77 74.73 14.58
C MET A 1 -88.00 73.43 15.32
N LYS A 2 -87.01 72.54 15.19
CA LYS A 2 -86.57 71.41 16.05
C LYS A 2 -87.61 70.37 16.55
N LYS A 3 -87.46 69.17 15.97
CA LYS A 3 -88.03 67.83 16.25
C LYS A 3 -87.50 67.29 17.60
N ARG A 4 -88.33 66.69 18.48
CA ARG A 4 -88.74 65.25 18.60
C ARG A 4 -87.54 64.28 18.64
N PHE A 5 -87.43 63.22 19.42
CA PHE A 5 -88.20 62.51 20.48
C PHE A 5 -87.26 61.37 20.98
N LEU A 6 -87.58 60.78 22.14
CA LEU A 6 -87.08 59.53 22.75
C LEU A 6 -86.18 58.56 21.94
N ALA A 7 -85.17 57.98 22.60
CA ALA A 7 -84.57 56.69 22.22
C ALA A 7 -84.33 55.80 23.46
N LEU A 8 -84.75 54.53 23.35
CA LEU A 8 -84.67 53.43 24.32
C LEU A 8 -83.53 52.47 23.93
N LEU A 9 -82.93 51.87 24.97
CA LEU A 9 -82.02 50.71 25.06
C LEU A 9 -81.64 49.91 23.79
N THR A 10 -80.36 49.50 23.71
CA THR A 10 -79.95 48.07 23.67
C THR A 10 -78.43 47.90 23.82
N VAL A 11 -78.04 46.91 24.62
CA VAL A 11 -76.67 46.42 24.82
C VAL A 11 -76.25 45.60 23.60
N ALA A 12 -75.04 45.84 23.08
CA ALA A 12 -74.39 44.96 22.10
C ALA A 12 -72.98 44.61 22.59
N LEU A 13 -72.79 43.33 22.94
CA LEU A 13 -71.48 42.70 23.08
C LEU A 13 -70.80 42.68 21.70
N LEU A 14 -69.64 43.32 21.58
CA LEU A 14 -68.75 43.14 20.44
C LEU A 14 -67.79 41.99 20.76
N GLY A 15 -68.00 40.86 20.07
CA GLY A 15 -67.07 39.74 20.07
C GLY A 15 -65.78 40.12 19.34
N PHE A 16 -64.66 39.82 19.97
CA PHE A 16 -63.35 39.74 19.33
C PHE A 16 -63.36 38.52 18.39
N GLY A 17 -63.56 38.75 17.10
CA GLY A 17 -63.24 37.78 16.07
C GLY A 17 -61.75 37.88 15.73
N ALA A 18 -60.93 37.04 16.36
CA ALA A 18 -59.62 36.74 15.82
C ALA A 18 -59.83 36.02 14.47
N MET A 19 -59.46 36.67 13.36
CA MET A 19 -59.22 35.96 12.11
C MET A 19 -58.01 35.06 12.31
N SER A 20 -58.23 33.81 12.69
CA SER A 20 -57.23 32.75 12.54
C SER A 20 -57.12 32.45 11.05
N ALA A 21 -55.98 32.81 10.44
CA ALA A 21 -55.60 32.24 9.16
C ALA A 21 -55.60 30.70 9.32
N GLN A 22 -56.36 30.03 8.48
CA GLN A 22 -56.56 28.59 8.52
C GLN A 22 -55.21 27.91 8.21
N SER A 23 -54.54 27.37 9.23
CA SER A 23 -53.42 26.44 9.01
C SER A 23 -53.95 25.30 8.16
N GLY A 24 -53.47 25.17 6.93
CA GLY A 24 -53.84 24.05 6.06
C GLY A 24 -53.53 22.74 6.79
N ASP A 25 -54.46 21.80 6.78
CA ASP A 25 -54.18 20.45 7.27
C ASP A 25 -52.98 19.88 6.51
N CYS A 26 -51.89 19.57 7.22
CA CYS A 26 -50.66 19.06 6.64
C CYS A 26 -50.91 17.84 5.75
N ALA A 27 -51.90 17.01 6.08
CA ALA A 27 -52.27 15.86 5.25
C ALA A 27 -52.84 16.29 3.90
N THR A 28 -53.69 17.30 3.87
CA THR A 28 -54.27 17.85 2.64
C THR A 28 -53.19 18.49 1.75
N MET A 29 -52.27 19.27 2.35
CA MET A 29 -51.17 19.90 1.62
C MET A 29 -50.21 18.86 1.01
N ALA A 30 -49.87 17.83 1.79
CA ALA A 30 -49.00 16.76 1.35
C ALA A 30 -49.64 15.88 0.28
N ALA A 31 -50.94 15.56 0.39
CA ALA A 31 -51.63 14.68 -0.56
C ALA A 31 -51.52 15.20 -2.00
N LEU A 32 -51.87 16.47 -2.22
CA LEU A 32 -51.82 17.08 -3.55
C LEU A 32 -50.39 17.10 -4.10
N ALA A 33 -49.43 17.55 -3.29
CA ALA A 33 -48.02 17.63 -3.68
C ALA A 33 -47.43 16.25 -4.02
N TYR A 34 -47.78 15.22 -3.26
CA TYR A 34 -47.26 13.87 -3.46
C TYR A 34 -47.90 13.19 -4.66
N ASP A 35 -49.16 13.45 -4.97
CA ASP A 35 -49.81 12.84 -6.13
C ASP A 35 -49.22 13.38 -7.45
N ASP A 36 -48.96 14.69 -7.53
CA ASP A 36 -48.23 15.28 -8.66
C ASP A 36 -46.80 14.71 -8.77
N ALA A 37 -46.10 14.57 -7.64
CA ALA A 37 -44.74 14.03 -7.62
C ALA A 37 -44.69 12.54 -8.02
N LYS A 38 -45.65 11.72 -7.57
CA LYS A 38 -45.80 10.31 -8.01
C LYS A 38 -46.06 10.20 -9.50
N ALA A 39 -46.83 11.13 -10.05
CA ALA A 39 -47.07 11.26 -11.49
C ALA A 39 -45.86 11.80 -12.27
N LYS A 40 -44.75 12.11 -11.59
CA LYS A 40 -43.53 12.76 -12.14
C LYS A 40 -43.81 14.14 -12.75
N ASN A 41 -44.90 14.78 -12.35
CA ASN A 41 -45.23 16.15 -12.74
C ASN A 41 -44.50 17.15 -11.82
N TYR A 42 -43.17 17.14 -11.90
CA TYR A 42 -42.33 17.89 -10.94
C TYR A 42 -42.47 19.41 -11.05
N ASP A 43 -42.86 19.93 -12.22
CA ASP A 43 -43.10 21.37 -12.37
C ASP A 43 -44.31 21.85 -11.56
N ALA A 44 -45.36 21.03 -11.45
CA ALA A 44 -46.51 21.30 -10.59
C ALA A 44 -46.24 20.93 -9.12
N ALA A 45 -45.56 19.81 -8.87
CA ALA A 45 -45.30 19.31 -7.53
C ALA A 45 -44.38 20.23 -6.73
N TYR A 46 -43.33 20.78 -7.35
CA TYR A 46 -42.27 21.53 -6.68
C TYR A 46 -42.75 22.69 -5.79
N PRO A 47 -43.55 23.67 -6.27
CA PRO A 47 -44.03 24.75 -5.40
C PRO A 47 -44.92 24.25 -4.25
N ALA A 48 -45.71 23.19 -4.47
CA ALA A 48 -46.53 22.58 -3.42
C ALA A 48 -45.66 21.85 -2.38
N LEU A 49 -44.61 21.16 -2.82
CA LEU A 49 -43.65 20.48 -1.95
C LEU A 49 -42.85 21.47 -1.09
N LEU A 50 -42.42 22.61 -1.64
CA LEU A 50 -41.78 23.68 -0.87
C LEU A 50 -42.71 24.23 0.23
N LYS A 51 -44.00 24.39 -0.09
CA LYS A 51 -44.99 24.79 0.90
C LYS A 51 -45.14 23.76 2.03
N VAL A 52 -45.10 22.46 1.71
CA VAL A 52 -45.11 21.38 2.71
C VAL A 52 -43.82 21.39 3.54
N ARG A 53 -42.64 21.59 2.94
CA ARG A 53 -41.36 21.76 3.66
C ARG A 53 -41.43 22.92 4.65
N GLN A 54 -41.98 24.06 4.25
CA GLN A 54 -42.05 25.27 5.08
C GLN A 54 -43.08 25.18 6.21
N GLU A 55 -44.31 24.74 5.92
CA GLU A 55 -45.41 24.76 6.89
C GLU A 55 -45.51 23.46 7.71
N CYS A 56 -45.05 22.34 7.15
CA CYS A 56 -45.19 21.00 7.73
C CYS A 56 -43.90 20.16 7.64
N PRO A 57 -42.72 20.67 8.05
CA PRO A 57 -41.42 20.03 7.82
C PRO A 57 -41.31 18.62 8.43
N LYS A 58 -41.99 18.37 9.55
CA LYS A 58 -41.95 17.06 10.24
C LYS A 58 -43.02 16.07 9.80
N TYR A 59 -43.92 16.46 8.87
CA TYR A 59 -45.07 15.64 8.49
C TYR A 59 -44.65 14.30 7.87
N SER A 60 -43.72 14.30 6.91
CA SER A 60 -43.24 13.07 6.28
C SER A 60 -41.90 13.25 5.55
N LEU A 61 -41.03 12.25 5.70
CA LEU A 61 -39.80 12.08 4.92
C LEU A 61 -40.05 12.14 3.40
N ALA A 62 -41.25 11.74 2.96
CA ALA A 62 -41.60 11.74 1.55
C ALA A 62 -41.51 13.14 0.93
N THR A 63 -41.77 14.22 1.69
CA THR A 63 -41.60 15.59 1.20
C THR A 63 -40.19 15.81 0.68
N TYR A 64 -39.19 15.43 1.46
CA TYR A 64 -37.78 15.59 1.14
C TYR A 64 -37.36 14.70 -0.03
N GLN A 65 -37.83 13.45 -0.07
CA GLN A 65 -37.55 12.52 -1.19
C GLN A 65 -38.17 13.00 -2.51
N TYR A 66 -39.35 13.63 -2.46
CA TYR A 66 -39.96 14.19 -3.66
C TYR A 66 -39.34 15.54 -4.05
N LEU A 67 -38.92 16.37 -3.09
CA LEU A 67 -38.16 17.58 -3.36
C LEU A 67 -36.85 17.27 -4.06
N GLU A 68 -36.07 16.31 -3.55
CA GLU A 68 -34.84 15.81 -4.19
C GLU A 68 -35.07 15.52 -5.67
N ARG A 69 -36.06 14.67 -6.00
CA ARG A 69 -36.40 14.31 -7.39
C ARG A 69 -36.86 15.50 -8.23
N ALA A 70 -37.64 16.41 -7.64
CA ALA A 70 -38.15 17.58 -8.33
C ALA A 70 -37.03 18.58 -8.66
N ILE A 71 -36.12 18.82 -7.69
CA ILE A 71 -34.96 19.69 -7.85
C ILE A 71 -33.98 19.09 -8.86
N GLU A 72 -33.66 17.79 -8.76
CA GLU A 72 -32.83 17.09 -9.76
C GLU A 72 -33.42 17.20 -11.17
N SER A 73 -34.74 17.05 -11.31
CA SER A 73 -35.40 17.21 -12.62
C SER A 73 -35.29 18.63 -13.17
N LYS A 74 -35.22 19.65 -12.31
CA LYS A 74 -35.04 21.04 -12.71
C LYS A 74 -33.57 21.35 -13.02
N LEU A 75 -32.64 20.83 -12.21
CA LEU A 75 -31.19 20.97 -12.40
C LEU A 75 -30.73 20.49 -13.77
N ASN A 76 -31.30 19.40 -14.28
CA ASN A 76 -31.00 18.89 -15.63
C ASN A 76 -31.31 19.88 -16.77
N LYS A 77 -32.12 20.91 -16.51
CA LYS A 77 -32.52 21.94 -17.49
C LYS A 77 -31.94 23.33 -17.14
N ALA A 78 -31.40 23.51 -15.94
CA ALA A 78 -30.98 24.81 -15.42
C ALA A 78 -29.56 25.18 -15.88
N THR A 79 -29.30 26.48 -16.01
CA THR A 79 -27.98 27.04 -16.34
C THR A 79 -27.74 28.33 -15.56
N GLY A 80 -26.47 28.73 -15.39
CA GLY A 80 -26.12 29.96 -14.70
C GLY A 80 -26.63 30.01 -13.25
N GLU A 81 -27.07 31.19 -12.81
CA GLU A 81 -27.54 31.50 -11.45
C GLU A 81 -28.67 30.56 -10.99
N GLN A 82 -29.64 30.24 -11.86
CA GLN A 82 -30.72 29.31 -11.52
C GLN A 82 -30.21 27.92 -11.14
N LYS A 83 -29.12 27.46 -11.79
CA LYS A 83 -28.52 26.17 -11.44
C LYS A 83 -27.90 26.23 -10.06
N GLU A 84 -27.23 27.33 -9.71
CA GLU A 84 -26.58 27.52 -8.42
C GLU A 84 -27.62 27.55 -7.27
N GLU A 85 -28.72 28.29 -7.44
CA GLU A 85 -29.83 28.33 -6.47
C GLU A 85 -30.43 26.94 -6.22
N LEU A 86 -30.69 26.17 -7.29
CA LEU A 86 -31.24 24.82 -7.18
C LEU A 86 -30.25 23.85 -6.52
N VAL A 87 -28.94 24.02 -6.76
CA VAL A 87 -27.91 23.21 -6.09
C VAL A 87 -27.91 23.49 -4.58
N GLN A 88 -27.95 24.77 -4.19
CA GLN A 88 -28.00 25.15 -2.78
C GLN A 88 -29.27 24.62 -2.11
N GLU A 89 -30.43 24.77 -2.75
CA GLU A 89 -31.68 24.25 -2.21
C GLU A 89 -31.68 22.72 -2.06
N LEU A 90 -31.06 21.98 -2.98
CA LEU A 90 -30.92 20.53 -2.86
C LEU A 90 -30.05 20.14 -1.65
N ILE A 91 -28.96 20.86 -1.41
CA ILE A 91 -28.11 20.66 -0.22
C ILE A 91 -28.93 20.89 1.05
N GLU A 92 -29.69 21.98 1.13
CA GLU A 92 -30.53 22.26 2.30
C GLU A 92 -31.60 21.18 2.51
N VAL A 93 -32.24 20.70 1.43
CA VAL A 93 -33.22 19.59 1.51
C VAL A 93 -32.58 18.33 2.08
N TRP A 94 -31.34 18.02 1.73
CA TRP A 94 -30.61 16.89 2.27
C TRP A 94 -30.18 17.10 3.72
N GLU A 95 -29.71 18.28 4.08
CA GLU A 95 -29.34 18.64 5.45
C GLU A 95 -30.54 18.61 6.40
N GLU A 96 -31.67 19.19 6.01
CA GLU A 96 -32.93 19.11 6.76
C GLU A 96 -33.41 17.67 6.90
N ARG A 97 -33.28 16.85 5.84
CA ARG A 97 -33.62 15.43 5.91
C ARG A 97 -32.76 14.68 6.93
N LEU A 98 -31.46 14.98 6.98
CA LEU A 98 -30.54 14.41 7.96
C LEU A 98 -30.89 14.83 9.40
N GLU A 99 -31.32 16.07 9.59
CA GLU A 99 -31.71 16.62 10.90
C GLU A 99 -33.06 16.07 11.39
N LEU A 100 -34.07 16.07 10.53
CA LEU A 100 -35.46 15.75 10.90
C LEU A 100 -35.76 14.26 10.87
N TYR A 101 -35.06 13.50 10.03
CA TYR A 101 -35.27 12.06 9.85
C TYR A 101 -33.96 11.26 9.91
N PRO A 102 -33.15 11.42 10.98
CA PRO A 102 -31.82 10.80 11.07
C PRO A 102 -31.88 9.27 11.04
N ASP A 103 -32.91 8.65 11.63
CA ASP A 103 -33.05 7.19 11.73
C ASP A 103 -33.60 6.56 10.44
N LYS A 104 -34.11 7.38 9.51
CA LYS A 104 -34.68 6.94 8.23
C LYS A 104 -33.85 7.41 7.04
N THR A 105 -32.65 7.93 7.30
CA THR A 105 -31.76 8.49 6.30
C THR A 105 -30.44 7.74 6.33
N GLU A 106 -30.03 7.24 5.16
CA GLU A 106 -28.71 6.64 4.96
C GLU A 106 -27.65 7.75 5.02
N LYS A 107 -27.16 8.04 6.23
CA LYS A 107 -26.34 9.24 6.49
C LYS A 107 -25.09 9.30 5.61
N GLY A 108 -24.30 8.24 5.53
CA GLY A 108 -23.08 8.22 4.70
C GLY A 108 -23.37 8.48 3.23
N LYS A 109 -24.46 7.93 2.70
CA LYS A 109 -24.90 8.19 1.32
C LYS A 109 -25.24 9.66 1.11
N VAL A 110 -26.11 10.22 1.95
CA VAL A 110 -26.54 11.62 1.81
C VAL A 110 -25.38 12.59 2.02
N TYR A 111 -24.47 12.34 2.98
CA TYR A 111 -23.26 13.16 3.12
C TYR A 111 -22.35 13.08 1.89
N THR A 112 -22.21 11.89 1.29
CA THR A 112 -21.45 11.71 0.04
C THR A 112 -22.09 12.49 -1.10
N ASP A 113 -23.42 12.44 -1.23
CA ASP A 113 -24.18 13.18 -2.24
C ASP A 113 -24.02 14.69 -2.07
N ILE A 114 -24.12 15.22 -0.84
CA ILE A 114 -23.84 16.62 -0.52
C ILE A 114 -22.41 17.00 -0.91
N ALA A 115 -21.40 16.23 -0.49
CA ALA A 115 -20.00 16.54 -0.74
C ALA A 115 -19.66 16.55 -2.24
N LEU A 116 -20.15 15.56 -2.99
CA LEU A 116 -20.02 15.52 -4.45
C LEU A 116 -20.72 16.69 -5.13
N LEU A 117 -21.93 17.04 -4.69
CA LEU A 117 -22.68 18.14 -5.28
C LEU A 117 -22.00 19.49 -5.04
N LYS A 118 -21.44 19.70 -3.84
CA LYS A 118 -20.60 20.86 -3.51
C LYS A 118 -19.38 20.93 -4.41
N PHE A 119 -18.61 19.84 -4.52
CA PHE A 119 -17.40 19.77 -5.34
C PHE A 119 -17.69 20.01 -6.83
N ASP A 120 -18.69 19.34 -7.40
CA ASP A 120 -19.02 19.41 -8.82
C ASP A 120 -19.51 20.80 -9.28
N ASN A 121 -20.06 21.57 -8.35
CA ASN A 121 -20.59 22.91 -8.61
C ASN A 121 -19.81 24.02 -7.92
N LYS A 122 -18.68 23.70 -7.26
CA LYS A 122 -17.80 24.65 -6.55
C LYS A 122 -18.55 25.49 -5.50
N ILE A 123 -19.42 24.84 -4.73
CA ILE A 123 -20.19 25.49 -3.66
C ILE A 123 -19.37 25.50 -2.38
N GLY A 124 -19.25 26.68 -1.77
CA GLY A 124 -18.34 26.92 -0.63
C GLY A 124 -16.89 27.01 -1.09
N ASP A 125 -16.01 27.40 -0.17
CA ASP A 125 -14.57 27.37 -0.44
C ASP A 125 -14.01 25.92 -0.40
N LYS A 126 -12.70 25.75 -0.59
CA LYS A 126 -12.09 24.41 -0.63
C LYS A 126 -12.11 23.73 0.73
N GLU A 127 -12.03 24.49 1.81
CA GLU A 127 -12.16 24.00 3.18
C GLU A 127 -13.55 23.42 3.40
N ASP A 128 -14.59 24.17 3.03
CA ASP A 128 -15.99 23.74 3.14
C ASP A 128 -16.25 22.44 2.35
N GLN A 129 -15.67 22.34 1.15
CA GLN A 129 -15.80 21.16 0.29
C GLN A 129 -15.02 19.98 0.88
N TYR A 130 -13.81 20.21 1.40
CA TYR A 130 -12.99 19.18 2.02
C TYR A 130 -13.67 18.61 3.26
N GLU A 131 -14.18 19.49 4.14
CA GLU A 131 -14.87 19.10 5.37
C GLU A 131 -16.15 18.32 5.09
N ALA A 132 -16.83 18.59 3.97
CA ALA A 132 -17.97 17.78 3.55
C ALA A 132 -17.57 16.31 3.28
N PHE A 133 -16.44 16.06 2.62
CA PHE A 133 -15.90 14.69 2.44
C PHE A 133 -15.29 14.13 3.73
N HIS A 134 -14.58 14.94 4.51
CA HIS A 134 -14.00 14.53 5.79
C HIS A 134 -15.08 14.04 6.76
N LYS A 135 -16.25 14.69 6.76
CA LYS A 135 -17.44 14.27 7.51
C LYS A 135 -17.94 12.90 7.09
N VAL A 136 -17.95 12.56 5.79
CA VAL A 136 -18.28 11.20 5.34
C VAL A 136 -17.31 10.20 5.95
N TYR A 137 -16.01 10.48 5.84
CA TYR A 137 -14.95 9.60 6.35
C TYR A 137 -15.04 9.38 7.87
N THR A 138 -15.45 10.39 8.64
CA THR A 138 -15.48 10.32 10.10
C THR A 138 -16.79 9.78 10.66
N VAL A 139 -17.93 10.07 10.01
CA VAL A 139 -19.26 9.65 10.47
C VAL A 139 -19.64 8.27 9.96
N ASP A 140 -19.26 7.92 8.73
CA ASP A 140 -19.71 6.69 8.07
C ASP A 140 -18.67 6.21 7.02
N LYS A 141 -17.46 5.93 7.51
CA LYS A 141 -16.32 5.48 6.68
C LYS A 141 -16.68 4.30 5.78
N ASP A 142 -17.42 3.32 6.31
CA ASP A 142 -17.76 2.07 5.63
C ASP A 142 -18.62 2.32 4.38
N ASN A 143 -19.37 3.43 4.34
CA ASN A 143 -20.20 3.80 3.19
C ASN A 143 -19.55 4.84 2.27
N PHE A 144 -18.30 5.27 2.52
CA PHE A 144 -17.57 6.14 1.60
C PHE A 144 -16.98 5.35 0.42
N LYS A 145 -17.87 4.89 -0.47
CA LYS A 145 -17.54 3.97 -1.59
C LYS A 145 -17.43 4.65 -2.95
N SER A 146 -17.52 5.97 -3.02
CA SER A 146 -17.49 6.69 -4.29
C SER A 146 -16.04 6.89 -4.75
N PRO A 147 -15.59 6.29 -5.88
CA PRO A 147 -14.24 6.52 -6.38
C PRO A 147 -13.99 8.01 -6.66
N LYS A 148 -14.99 8.70 -7.23
CA LYS A 148 -14.94 10.13 -7.49
C LYS A 148 -14.86 10.95 -6.19
N GLY A 149 -15.62 10.56 -5.17
CA GLY A 149 -15.58 11.24 -3.88
C GLY A 149 -14.24 11.07 -3.16
N LEU A 150 -13.66 9.87 -3.19
CA LEU A 150 -12.32 9.61 -2.65
C LEU A 150 -11.24 10.40 -3.40
N TYR A 151 -11.35 10.48 -4.73
CA TYR A 151 -10.50 11.37 -5.53
C TYR A 151 -10.64 12.83 -5.12
N ALA A 152 -11.87 13.37 -5.10
CA ALA A 152 -12.13 14.77 -4.77
C ALA A 152 -11.65 15.14 -3.36
N TYR A 153 -11.84 14.24 -2.40
CA TYR A 153 -11.36 14.40 -1.03
C TYR A 153 -9.83 14.57 -0.96
N PHE A 154 -9.09 13.81 -1.78
CA PHE A 154 -7.64 13.98 -1.91
C PHE A 154 -7.26 15.22 -2.73
N ASP A 155 -7.97 15.48 -3.82
CA ASP A 155 -7.70 16.57 -4.74
C ASP A 155 -7.78 17.93 -4.04
N LEU A 156 -8.81 18.14 -3.23
CA LEU A 156 -8.98 19.36 -2.43
C LEU A 156 -7.84 19.57 -1.45
N MET A 157 -7.33 18.51 -0.82
CA MET A 157 -6.16 18.61 0.07
C MET A 157 -4.92 19.07 -0.69
N VAL A 158 -4.73 18.55 -1.90
CA VAL A 158 -3.62 18.95 -2.78
C VAL A 158 -3.77 20.41 -3.23
N GLU A 159 -4.97 20.83 -3.64
CA GLU A 159 -5.23 22.20 -4.05
C GLU A 159 -4.99 23.20 -2.90
N MET A 160 -5.47 22.90 -1.69
CA MET A 160 -5.22 23.74 -0.51
C MET A 160 -3.73 23.77 -0.13
N GLN A 161 -2.99 22.69 -0.36
CA GLN A 161 -1.53 22.68 -0.17
C GLN A 161 -0.83 23.57 -1.20
N ASP A 162 -1.27 23.55 -2.46
CA ASP A 162 -0.72 24.42 -3.53
C ASP A 162 -0.97 25.91 -3.24
N GLU A 163 -2.04 26.22 -2.51
CA GLU A 163 -2.38 27.57 -2.05
C GLU A 163 -1.67 27.97 -0.74
N GLY A 164 -0.93 27.04 -0.12
CA GLY A 164 -0.20 27.26 1.14
C GLY A 164 -1.08 27.22 2.38
N GLU A 165 -2.34 26.80 2.26
CA GLU A 165 -3.29 26.64 3.38
C GLU A 165 -3.10 25.31 4.11
N ARG A 166 -2.42 24.35 3.49
CA ARG A 166 -2.10 23.04 4.04
C ARG A 166 -0.62 22.72 3.93
N THR A 167 -0.14 21.89 4.86
CA THR A 167 1.23 21.39 4.84
C THR A 167 1.33 20.16 3.94
N LEU A 168 2.55 19.85 3.52
CA LEU A 168 2.79 18.61 2.80
C LEU A 168 2.49 17.36 3.67
N GLN A 169 2.66 17.47 4.98
CA GLN A 169 2.27 16.43 5.94
C GLN A 169 0.77 16.12 5.84
N ASP A 170 -0.08 17.14 5.75
CA ASP A 170 -1.53 16.98 5.61
C ASP A 170 -1.89 16.20 4.32
N VAL A 171 -1.19 16.48 3.21
CA VAL A 171 -1.35 15.75 1.94
C VAL A 171 -0.99 14.28 2.12
N PHE A 172 0.13 13.97 2.77
CA PHE A 172 0.57 12.58 2.97
C PHE A 172 -0.33 11.79 3.91
N GLU A 173 -0.85 12.42 4.95
CA GLU A 173 -1.80 11.78 5.86
C GLU A 173 -3.16 11.55 5.18
N ASN A 174 -3.64 12.52 4.40
CA ASN A 174 -4.86 12.35 3.63
C ASN A 174 -4.71 11.30 2.53
N TYR A 175 -3.56 11.24 1.86
CA TYR A 175 -3.20 10.14 0.95
C TYR A 175 -3.36 8.79 1.64
N ASP A 176 -2.74 8.57 2.81
CA ASP A 176 -2.84 7.29 3.51
C ASP A 176 -4.28 6.91 3.84
N ARG A 177 -5.08 7.87 4.33
CA ARG A 177 -6.50 7.66 4.65
C ARG A 177 -7.30 7.24 3.40
N VAL A 178 -7.11 7.95 2.29
CA VAL A 178 -7.83 7.71 1.04
C VAL A 178 -7.39 6.40 0.40
N PHE A 179 -6.08 6.15 0.32
CA PHE A 179 -5.53 4.93 -0.30
C PHE A 179 -5.94 3.68 0.47
N ALA A 180 -5.87 3.72 1.81
CA ALA A 180 -6.35 2.63 2.65
C ALA A 180 -7.84 2.36 2.44
N LYS A 181 -8.67 3.40 2.28
CA LYS A 181 -10.10 3.22 2.00
C LYS A 181 -10.34 2.64 0.61
N ILE A 182 -9.57 3.04 -0.40
CA ILE A 182 -9.67 2.44 -1.74
C ILE A 182 -9.32 0.95 -1.68
N GLU A 183 -8.25 0.58 -0.99
CA GLU A 183 -7.83 -0.82 -0.87
C GLU A 183 -8.86 -1.67 -0.13
N GLU A 184 -9.50 -1.12 0.91
CA GLU A 184 -10.63 -1.74 1.60
C GLU A 184 -11.77 -2.07 0.63
N GLU A 185 -12.17 -1.10 -0.20
CA GLU A 185 -13.25 -1.28 -1.18
C GLU A 185 -12.87 -2.21 -2.36
N GLU A 186 -11.60 -2.20 -2.78
CA GLU A 186 -11.07 -3.14 -3.78
C GLU A 186 -11.14 -4.58 -3.26
N ASN A 187 -10.73 -4.81 -2.01
CA ASN A 187 -10.78 -6.11 -1.35
C ASN A 187 -12.23 -6.58 -1.17
N ASP A 188 -13.11 -5.72 -0.65
CA ASP A 188 -14.54 -6.03 -0.51
C ASP A 188 -15.16 -6.42 -1.86
N ALA A 189 -14.87 -5.68 -2.93
CA ALA A 189 -15.37 -5.98 -4.26
C ALA A 189 -14.82 -7.32 -4.78
N ALA A 190 -13.53 -7.60 -4.57
CA ALA A 190 -12.90 -8.85 -4.99
C ALA A 190 -13.45 -10.07 -4.23
N GLU A 191 -13.63 -9.97 -2.91
CA GLU A 191 -14.22 -11.02 -2.09
C GLU A 191 -15.66 -11.34 -2.51
N ASN A 192 -16.46 -10.31 -2.80
CA ASN A 192 -17.83 -10.47 -3.29
C ASN A 192 -17.90 -11.04 -4.71
N LEU A 193 -16.87 -10.83 -5.54
CA LEU A 193 -16.76 -11.38 -6.90
C LEU A 193 -16.33 -12.85 -6.92
N ALA A 194 -15.43 -13.25 -6.03
CA ALA A 194 -14.84 -14.59 -6.00
C ALA A 194 -15.86 -15.76 -6.15
N PRO A 195 -16.98 -15.81 -5.39
CA PRO A 195 -17.95 -16.90 -5.56
C PRO A 195 -18.68 -16.87 -6.91
N LEU A 196 -18.90 -15.68 -7.49
CA LEU A 196 -19.57 -15.54 -8.78
C LEU A 196 -18.66 -15.93 -9.94
N LEU A 197 -17.38 -15.56 -9.85
CA LEU A 197 -16.36 -15.99 -10.82
C LEU A 197 -16.19 -17.51 -10.79
N LYS A 198 -16.18 -18.11 -9.61
CA LYS A 198 -16.13 -19.57 -9.46
C LYS A 198 -17.30 -20.27 -10.15
N LYS A 199 -18.54 -19.79 -9.96
CA LYS A 199 -19.72 -20.32 -10.67
C LYS A 199 -19.55 -20.27 -12.19
N GLN A 200 -19.02 -19.15 -12.70
CA GLN A 200 -18.77 -18.98 -14.13
C GLN A 200 -17.69 -19.96 -14.65
N GLU A 201 -16.62 -20.18 -13.88
CA GLU A 201 -15.56 -21.15 -14.20
C GLU A 201 -16.06 -22.60 -14.17
N GLU A 202 -16.99 -22.91 -13.27
CA GLU A 202 -17.64 -24.22 -13.14
C GLU A 202 -18.75 -24.44 -14.19
N GLY A 203 -19.05 -23.43 -15.02
CA GLY A 203 -20.06 -23.50 -16.08
C GLY A 203 -21.50 -23.42 -15.58
N GLU A 204 -21.72 -22.90 -14.37
CA GLU A 204 -23.06 -22.65 -13.83
C GLU A 204 -23.69 -21.39 -14.46
N ASP A 205 -25.00 -21.43 -14.69
CA ASP A 205 -25.75 -20.27 -15.20
C ASP A 205 -25.87 -19.18 -14.13
N LEU A 206 -25.38 -17.97 -14.46
CA LEU A 206 -25.54 -16.78 -13.61
C LEU A 206 -26.93 -16.16 -13.78
N THR A 207 -27.56 -15.80 -12.67
CA THR A 207 -28.80 -15.01 -12.67
C THR A 207 -28.55 -13.59 -13.19
N ALA A 208 -29.59 -12.91 -13.68
CA ALA A 208 -29.51 -11.51 -14.10
C ALA A 208 -29.01 -10.58 -12.97
N LYS A 209 -29.29 -10.92 -11.71
CA LYS A 209 -28.80 -10.19 -10.53
C LYS A 209 -27.29 -10.37 -10.35
N GLU A 210 -26.79 -11.60 -10.46
CA GLU A 210 -25.36 -11.90 -10.34
C GLU A 210 -24.55 -11.28 -11.48
N GLN A 211 -25.04 -11.37 -12.73
CA GLN A 211 -24.40 -10.68 -13.86
C GLN A 211 -24.30 -9.16 -13.64
N LYS A 212 -25.35 -8.57 -13.07
CA LYS A 212 -25.36 -7.14 -12.74
C LYS A 212 -24.36 -6.80 -11.62
N GLN A 213 -24.26 -7.66 -10.61
CA GLN A 213 -23.29 -7.51 -9.52
C GLN A 213 -21.85 -7.58 -10.03
N ILE A 214 -21.53 -8.55 -10.89
CA ILE A 214 -20.21 -8.66 -11.52
C ILE A 214 -19.87 -7.36 -12.27
N LYS A 215 -20.76 -6.93 -13.16
CA LYS A 215 -20.57 -5.72 -13.95
C LYS A 215 -20.33 -4.48 -13.09
N TYR A 216 -21.07 -4.32 -12.00
CA TYR A 216 -20.86 -3.17 -11.10
C TYR A 216 -19.53 -3.24 -10.37
N ALA A 217 -19.13 -4.41 -9.88
CA ALA A 217 -17.85 -4.59 -9.22
C ALA A 217 -16.69 -4.33 -10.18
N GLU A 218 -16.74 -4.84 -11.42
CA GLU A 218 -15.73 -4.57 -12.46
C GLU A 218 -15.60 -3.09 -12.79
N ILE A 219 -16.73 -2.38 -12.94
CA ILE A 219 -16.73 -0.92 -13.17
C ILE A 219 -16.09 -0.20 -11.99
N ASN A 220 -16.45 -0.54 -10.76
CA ASN A 220 -15.92 0.09 -9.57
C ASN A 220 -14.42 -0.18 -9.39
N LEU A 221 -13.98 -1.42 -9.55
CA LEU A 221 -12.55 -1.80 -9.53
C LEU A 221 -11.75 -1.04 -10.59
N SER A 222 -12.29 -0.92 -11.81
CA SER A 222 -11.66 -0.11 -12.87
C SER A 222 -11.57 1.36 -12.49
N ASN A 223 -12.61 1.91 -11.85
CA ASN A 223 -12.63 3.30 -11.40
C ASN A 223 -11.66 3.53 -10.24
N TYR A 224 -11.57 2.63 -9.27
CA TYR A 224 -10.59 2.68 -8.19
C TYR A 224 -9.16 2.66 -8.72
N ALA A 225 -8.86 1.79 -9.69
CA ALA A 225 -7.55 1.77 -10.34
C ALA A 225 -7.19 3.13 -10.99
N LYS A 226 -8.13 3.74 -11.72
CA LYS A 226 -7.93 5.08 -12.32
C LYS A 226 -7.74 6.17 -11.26
N VAL A 227 -8.49 6.10 -10.17
CA VAL A 227 -8.38 7.06 -9.05
C VAL A 227 -7.03 6.91 -8.36
N LYS A 228 -6.57 5.68 -8.07
CA LYS A 228 -5.23 5.43 -7.52
C LYS A 228 -4.14 5.98 -8.43
N GLU A 229 -4.26 5.77 -9.74
CA GLU A 229 -3.32 6.33 -10.72
C GLU A 229 -3.30 7.87 -10.66
N ALA A 230 -4.46 8.53 -10.64
CA ALA A 230 -4.56 9.99 -10.56
C ALA A 230 -4.01 10.55 -9.23
N ILE A 231 -4.33 9.91 -8.11
CA ILE A 231 -3.80 10.25 -6.78
C ILE A 231 -2.28 10.09 -6.77
N ASN A 232 -1.76 8.97 -7.27
CA ASN A 232 -0.33 8.70 -7.34
C ASN A 232 0.41 9.67 -8.26
N ALA A 233 -0.19 10.12 -9.35
CA ALA A 233 0.40 11.14 -10.20
C ALA A 233 0.55 12.48 -9.47
N LYS A 234 -0.48 12.91 -8.74
CA LYS A 234 -0.46 14.13 -7.92
C LYS A 234 0.53 14.03 -6.75
N LEU A 235 0.55 12.89 -6.05
CA LEU A 235 1.51 12.65 -4.97
C LEU A 235 2.92 12.55 -5.51
N GLY A 236 3.12 11.88 -6.65
CA GLY A 236 4.43 11.62 -7.24
C GLY A 236 5.22 12.88 -7.59
N ALA A 237 4.52 13.96 -7.95
CA ALA A 237 5.11 15.28 -8.18
C ALA A 237 5.58 15.99 -6.88
N ARG A 238 5.19 15.48 -5.71
CA ARG A 238 5.49 16.04 -4.38
C ARG A 238 6.29 15.10 -3.49
N ALA A 239 6.27 13.81 -3.80
CA ALA A 239 6.96 12.75 -3.08
C ALA A 239 8.31 12.47 -3.75
N ASP A 240 9.23 13.41 -3.64
CA ASP A 240 10.66 13.23 -3.91
C ASP A 240 11.44 13.18 -2.59
N CYS A 241 12.73 12.87 -2.65
CA CYS A 241 13.54 12.76 -1.44
C CYS A 241 13.69 14.11 -0.72
N ASP A 242 13.71 15.23 -1.44
CA ASP A 242 13.83 16.58 -0.87
C ASP A 242 12.63 16.91 0.05
N ASN A 243 11.47 16.34 -0.25
CA ASN A 243 10.26 16.49 0.54
C ASN A 243 10.06 15.38 1.58
N LEU A 244 10.31 14.12 1.21
CA LEU A 244 10.09 12.96 2.07
C LEU A 244 11.07 12.90 3.25
N ILE A 245 12.35 13.21 3.00
CA ILE A 245 13.38 13.11 4.04
C ILE A 245 13.13 14.09 5.19
N PRO A 246 12.94 15.41 4.97
CA PRO A 246 12.70 16.33 6.08
C PRO A 246 11.41 16.01 6.84
N LEU A 247 10.36 15.59 6.12
CA LEU A 247 9.09 15.20 6.72
C LEU A 247 9.25 14.03 7.68
N TYR A 248 9.78 12.91 7.20
CA TYR A 248 9.91 11.72 8.04
C TYR A 248 10.96 11.89 9.13
N LYS A 249 12.00 12.70 8.89
CA LYS A 249 13.04 12.98 9.88
C LYS A 249 12.51 13.76 11.07
N LYS A 250 11.59 14.71 10.83
CA LYS A 250 10.93 15.49 11.88
C LYS A 250 10.14 14.58 12.83
N ASP A 251 9.42 13.60 12.29
CA ASP A 251 8.48 12.79 13.06
C ASP A 251 9.12 11.47 13.59
N PHE A 252 10.31 11.10 13.11
CA PHE A 252 10.94 9.81 13.40
C PHE A 252 11.08 9.52 14.90
N GLU A 253 11.57 10.47 15.69
CA GLU A 253 11.83 10.22 17.11
C GLU A 253 10.55 9.88 17.90
N ASP A 254 9.43 10.51 17.55
CA ASP A 254 8.13 10.30 18.17
C ASP A 254 7.42 9.05 17.63
N LYS A 255 7.72 8.66 16.39
CA LYS A 255 7.02 7.59 15.65
C LYS A 255 7.84 6.31 15.45
N LYS A 256 9.09 6.23 15.90
CA LYS A 256 9.98 5.06 15.75
C LYS A 256 9.50 3.76 16.42
N THR A 257 8.38 3.80 17.15
CA THR A 257 7.72 2.61 17.70
C THR A 257 6.36 2.32 17.06
N ASP A 258 5.90 3.17 16.14
CA ASP A 258 4.66 2.98 15.38
C ASP A 258 4.95 2.17 14.12
N VAL A 259 4.60 0.88 14.15
CA VAL A 259 4.88 -0.08 13.08
C VAL A 259 4.24 0.34 11.76
N ASN A 260 3.02 0.88 11.78
CA ASN A 260 2.32 1.28 10.56
C ASN A 260 2.98 2.52 9.94
N TRP A 261 3.34 3.49 10.78
CA TRP A 261 4.09 4.66 10.32
C TRP A 261 5.44 4.25 9.71
N LEU A 262 6.18 3.36 10.37
CA LEU A 262 7.47 2.85 9.88
C LEU A 262 7.33 2.09 8.56
N LYS A 263 6.30 1.26 8.39
CA LYS A 263 6.00 0.57 7.12
C LYS A 263 5.75 1.57 6.00
N ASN A 264 4.91 2.58 6.24
CA ASN A 264 4.61 3.61 5.25
C ASN A 264 5.86 4.43 4.89
N ALA A 265 6.62 4.87 5.90
CA ALA A 265 7.87 5.60 5.70
C ALA A 265 8.87 4.79 4.87
N ASN A 266 9.09 3.54 5.23
CA ASN A 266 10.02 2.66 4.52
C ASN A 266 9.59 2.43 3.07
N ALA A 267 8.31 2.18 2.83
CA ALA A 267 7.76 1.95 1.50
C ALA A 267 7.90 3.20 0.61
N ARG A 268 7.55 4.39 1.12
CA ARG A 268 7.62 5.63 0.33
C ARG A 268 9.05 6.07 0.02
N LEU A 269 9.94 5.99 1.01
CA LEU A 269 11.35 6.30 0.81
C LEU A 269 11.99 5.35 -0.21
N SER A 270 11.70 4.05 -0.11
CA SER A 270 12.19 3.06 -1.09
C SER A 270 11.60 3.27 -2.48
N ALA A 271 10.32 3.60 -2.60
CA ALA A 271 9.66 3.81 -3.90
C ALA A 271 10.17 5.04 -4.66
N LYS A 272 10.90 5.93 -3.97
CA LYS A 272 11.48 7.15 -4.52
C LYS A 272 13.01 7.12 -4.52
N ASP A 273 13.59 5.94 -4.33
CA ASP A 273 15.04 5.70 -4.32
C ASP A 273 15.78 6.59 -3.30
N CYS A 274 15.14 6.95 -2.19
CA CYS A 274 15.74 7.69 -1.09
C CYS A 274 16.56 6.79 -0.14
N THR A 275 17.09 5.67 -0.65
CA THR A 275 17.65 4.57 0.13
C THR A 275 19.04 4.86 0.70
N GLU A 276 19.74 5.82 0.10
CA GLU A 276 21.08 6.24 0.52
C GLU A 276 21.05 7.26 1.67
N ASP A 277 19.88 7.84 1.99
CA ASP A 277 19.79 8.78 3.11
C ASP A 277 19.80 8.02 4.45
N PRO A 278 20.54 8.50 5.48
CA PRO A 278 20.59 7.87 6.80
C PRO A 278 19.22 7.64 7.45
N LEU A 279 18.22 8.48 7.12
CA LEU A 279 16.86 8.30 7.62
C LEU A 279 16.24 6.98 7.15
N PHE A 280 16.47 6.58 5.89
CA PHE A 280 15.95 5.30 5.38
C PHE A 280 16.51 4.13 6.18
N ILE A 281 17.81 4.16 6.48
CA ILE A 281 18.48 3.18 7.32
C ILE A 281 17.84 3.16 8.71
N GLN A 282 17.67 4.33 9.35
CA GLN A 282 17.06 4.45 10.67
C GLN A 282 15.63 3.89 10.73
N VAL A 283 14.82 4.19 9.72
CA VAL A 283 13.44 3.67 9.59
C VAL A 283 13.44 2.17 9.38
N SER A 284 14.27 1.65 8.47
CA SER A 284 14.42 0.21 8.23
C SER A 284 14.86 -0.54 9.49
N GLU A 285 15.80 -0.01 10.25
CA GLU A 285 16.30 -0.61 11.49
C GLU A 285 15.27 -0.59 12.62
N ALA A 286 14.54 0.51 12.77
CA ALA A 286 13.44 0.60 13.73
C ALA A 286 12.33 -0.41 13.40
N LEU A 287 11.95 -0.50 12.13
CA LEU A 287 10.95 -1.47 11.67
C LEU A 287 11.41 -2.91 11.91
N HIS A 288 12.65 -3.23 11.56
CA HIS A 288 13.21 -4.56 11.76
C HIS A 288 13.26 -4.95 13.25
N ARG A 289 13.56 -4.01 14.15
CA ARG A 289 13.57 -4.27 15.59
C ARG A 289 12.19 -4.67 16.14
N LEU A 290 11.12 -4.11 15.57
CA LEU A 290 9.75 -4.39 15.99
C LEU A 290 9.19 -5.65 15.33
N GLU A 291 9.51 -5.88 14.07
CA GLU A 291 9.08 -7.03 13.27
C GLU A 291 10.27 -7.70 12.55
N PRO A 292 11.14 -8.42 13.29
CA PRO A 292 12.32 -9.04 12.69
C PRO A 292 11.92 -10.19 11.76
N SER A 293 12.62 -10.27 10.62
CA SER A 293 12.46 -11.37 9.67
C SER A 293 13.76 -11.63 8.92
N ALA A 294 13.94 -12.86 8.43
CA ALA A 294 15.11 -13.23 7.63
C ALA A 294 15.32 -12.28 6.44
N LYS A 295 14.22 -11.90 5.77
CA LYS A 295 14.24 -10.96 4.64
C LYS A 295 14.70 -9.57 5.06
N SER A 296 14.14 -9.01 6.13
CA SER A 296 14.51 -7.66 6.60
C SER A 296 15.96 -7.61 7.10
N ALA A 297 16.41 -8.62 7.86
CA ALA A 297 17.81 -8.74 8.26
C ALA A 297 18.74 -8.86 7.05
N TYR A 298 18.39 -9.67 6.04
CA TYR A 298 19.21 -9.80 4.84
C TYR A 298 19.32 -8.48 4.04
N SER A 299 18.21 -7.75 3.90
CA SER A 299 18.17 -6.43 3.27
C SER A 299 19.00 -5.39 4.05
N LEU A 300 18.91 -5.37 5.37
CA LEU A 300 19.73 -4.50 6.22
C LEU A 300 21.23 -4.86 6.14
N GLY A 301 21.55 -6.15 6.03
CA GLY A 301 22.91 -6.60 5.76
C GLY A 301 23.43 -6.10 4.41
N GLN A 302 22.58 -6.14 3.37
CA GLN A 302 22.89 -5.59 2.04
C GLN A 302 23.22 -4.10 2.08
N LEU A 303 22.38 -3.35 2.78
CA LEU A 303 22.52 -1.91 2.94
C LEU A 303 23.78 -1.55 3.75
N ALA A 304 24.03 -2.25 4.86
CA ALA A 304 25.26 -2.05 5.62
C ALA A 304 26.53 -2.42 4.83
N GLU A 305 26.46 -3.42 3.94
CA GLU A 305 27.57 -3.78 3.06
C GLU A 305 27.84 -2.70 2.00
N SER A 306 26.81 -2.09 1.39
CA SER A 306 26.97 -1.00 0.43
C SER A 306 27.56 0.25 1.06
N GLU A 307 27.24 0.53 2.32
CA GLU A 307 27.82 1.62 3.11
C GLU A 307 29.25 1.33 3.62
N GLY A 308 29.78 0.13 3.39
CA GLY A 308 31.09 -0.29 3.90
C GLY A 308 31.12 -0.65 5.39
N GLU A 309 29.97 -0.69 6.06
CA GLU A 309 29.76 -1.08 7.46
C GLU A 309 29.78 -2.61 7.63
N TYR A 310 30.88 -3.24 7.21
CA TYR A 310 30.96 -4.70 7.08
C TYR A 310 30.74 -5.49 8.37
N SER A 311 31.07 -4.93 9.54
CA SER A 311 30.79 -5.61 10.82
C SER A 311 29.30 -5.69 11.06
N LYS A 312 28.59 -4.57 10.86
CA LYS A 312 27.14 -4.49 10.99
C LYS A 312 26.43 -5.36 9.95
N ALA A 313 26.95 -5.37 8.72
CA ALA A 313 26.45 -6.25 7.66
C ALA A 313 26.56 -7.73 8.06
N LEU A 314 27.67 -8.13 8.68
CA LEU A 314 27.88 -9.49 9.15
C LEU A 314 26.88 -9.87 10.26
N ASP A 315 26.61 -8.97 11.20
CA ASP A 315 25.63 -9.20 12.28
C ASP A 315 24.24 -9.45 11.68
N TYR A 316 23.80 -8.58 10.77
CA TYR A 316 22.52 -8.74 10.06
C TYR A 316 22.46 -10.00 9.19
N TYR A 317 23.53 -10.36 8.48
CA TYR A 317 23.52 -11.61 7.71
C TYR A 317 23.49 -12.86 8.59
N ASN A 318 24.14 -12.85 9.75
CA ASN A 318 24.05 -13.97 10.69
C ASN A 318 22.63 -14.07 11.26
N GLU A 319 22.04 -12.96 11.69
CA GLU A 319 20.64 -12.92 12.12
C GLU A 319 19.69 -13.41 11.01
N ALA A 320 19.89 -12.96 9.76
CA ALA A 320 19.13 -13.43 8.61
C ALA A 320 19.25 -14.94 8.43
N ALA A 321 20.46 -15.49 8.56
CA ALA A 321 20.68 -16.92 8.46
C ALA A 321 20.05 -17.71 9.62
N GLU A 322 19.94 -17.13 10.81
CA GLU A 322 19.30 -17.73 11.99
C GLU A 322 17.77 -17.74 11.87
N LEU A 323 17.20 -16.65 11.35
CA LEU A 323 15.75 -16.51 11.13
C LEU A 323 15.26 -17.30 9.90
N GLU A 324 16.15 -17.63 8.96
CA GLU A 324 15.79 -18.31 7.72
C GLU A 324 15.46 -19.80 7.95
N THR A 325 14.26 -20.19 7.52
CA THR A 325 13.77 -21.58 7.66
C THR A 325 14.05 -22.40 6.40
N ASN A 326 14.13 -21.77 5.23
CA ASN A 326 14.45 -22.42 3.97
C ASN A 326 15.96 -22.67 3.87
N LYS A 327 16.34 -23.95 3.84
CA LYS A 327 17.76 -24.36 3.77
C LYS A 327 18.50 -23.85 2.53
N SER A 328 17.82 -23.72 1.40
CA SER A 328 18.45 -23.17 0.19
C SER A 328 18.73 -21.67 0.31
N ASP A 329 17.83 -20.91 0.93
CA ASP A 329 18.02 -19.48 1.14
C ASP A 329 19.04 -19.21 2.25
N GLN A 330 19.00 -20.00 3.34
CA GLN A 330 20.04 -20.00 4.37
C GLN A 330 21.44 -20.25 3.77
N ALA A 331 21.55 -21.18 2.81
CA ALA A 331 22.81 -21.42 2.10
C ALA A 331 23.28 -20.20 1.27
N LYS A 332 22.36 -19.45 0.64
CA LYS A 332 22.70 -18.21 -0.10
C LYS A 332 23.25 -17.14 0.84
N ILE A 333 22.67 -16.99 2.03
CA ILE A 333 23.12 -16.02 3.03
C ILE A 333 24.56 -16.36 3.48
N TYR A 334 24.82 -17.62 3.86
CA TYR A 334 26.18 -18.05 4.19
C TYR A 334 27.17 -17.92 3.03
N TYR A 335 26.74 -18.17 1.80
CA TYR A 335 27.57 -17.96 0.62
C TYR A 335 27.95 -16.48 0.43
N ARG A 336 27.03 -15.56 0.69
CA ARG A 336 27.30 -14.10 0.67
C ARG A 336 28.33 -13.71 1.73
N ILE A 337 28.14 -14.16 2.98
CA ILE A 337 29.11 -13.91 4.06
C ILE A 337 30.49 -14.45 3.68
N ALA A 338 30.55 -15.65 3.09
CA ALA A 338 31.80 -16.24 2.63
C ALA A 338 32.49 -15.41 1.54
N ASN A 339 31.75 -14.87 0.57
CA ASN A 339 32.31 -13.97 -0.45
C ASN A 339 32.89 -12.70 0.18
N ASN A 340 32.18 -12.07 1.12
CA ASN A 340 32.67 -10.90 1.84
C ASN A 340 34.02 -11.16 2.54
N TYR A 341 34.16 -12.31 3.22
CA TYR A 341 35.45 -12.69 3.81
C TYR A 341 36.52 -13.00 2.75
N LYS A 342 36.14 -13.62 1.62
CA LYS A 342 37.07 -13.93 0.52
C LYS A 342 37.64 -12.66 -0.09
N GLU A 343 36.81 -11.64 -0.34
CA GLU A 343 37.22 -10.35 -0.91
C GLU A 343 38.20 -9.60 0.00
N LYS A 344 38.06 -9.77 1.32
CA LYS A 344 39.02 -9.25 2.31
C LYS A 344 40.28 -10.12 2.49
N GLY A 345 40.45 -11.18 1.70
CA GLY A 345 41.58 -12.12 1.81
C GLY A 345 41.54 -13.02 3.06
N SER A 346 40.44 -13.01 3.82
CA SER A 346 40.25 -13.79 5.05
C SER A 346 39.77 -15.20 4.72
N PHE A 347 40.62 -15.98 4.04
CA PHE A 347 40.23 -17.27 3.45
C PHE A 347 39.81 -18.35 4.45
N SER A 348 40.37 -18.33 5.67
CA SER A 348 39.96 -19.27 6.72
C SER A 348 38.50 -19.08 7.12
N GLN A 349 38.09 -17.83 7.38
CA GLN A 349 36.69 -17.49 7.65
C GLN A 349 35.79 -17.72 6.43
N ALA A 350 36.22 -17.31 5.24
CA ALA A 350 35.47 -17.53 4.00
C ALA A 350 35.13 -19.00 3.81
N ARG A 351 36.11 -19.90 3.98
CA ARG A 351 35.90 -21.34 3.91
C ARG A 351 34.93 -21.85 4.98
N SER A 352 35.03 -21.37 6.21
CA SER A 352 34.10 -21.74 7.29
C SER A 352 32.65 -21.45 6.89
N PHE A 353 32.38 -20.27 6.32
CA PHE A 353 31.05 -19.91 5.83
C PHE A 353 30.63 -20.64 4.56
N TYR A 354 31.52 -20.90 3.60
CA TYR A 354 31.20 -21.78 2.46
C TYR A 354 30.85 -23.20 2.94
N ARG A 355 31.50 -23.72 3.97
CA ARG A 355 31.15 -25.01 4.57
C ARG A 355 29.80 -24.97 5.26
N LYS A 356 29.45 -23.89 5.99
CA LYS A 356 28.08 -23.69 6.51
C LYS A 356 27.05 -23.68 5.38
N ALA A 357 27.33 -22.99 4.27
CA ALA A 357 26.47 -23.00 3.09
C ALA A 357 26.31 -24.42 2.51
N LEU A 358 27.39 -25.20 2.45
CA LEU A 358 27.37 -26.60 1.99
C LEU A 358 26.64 -27.54 2.96
N THR A 359 26.67 -27.27 4.26
CA THR A 359 25.84 -28.01 5.24
C THR A 359 24.36 -27.76 5.00
N ALA A 360 23.97 -26.52 4.69
CA ALA A 360 22.59 -26.17 4.37
C ALA A 360 22.17 -26.67 2.98
N LYS A 361 23.06 -26.59 1.98
CA LYS A 361 22.82 -27.05 0.60
C LYS A 361 24.06 -27.78 0.04
N PRO A 362 24.15 -29.11 0.18
CA PRO A 362 25.29 -29.90 -0.31
C PRO A 362 25.49 -29.84 -1.83
N SER A 363 24.43 -29.52 -2.59
CA SER A 363 24.47 -29.34 -4.04
C SER A 363 24.92 -27.95 -4.50
N LEU A 364 25.35 -27.06 -3.59
CA LEU A 364 25.85 -25.73 -3.94
C LEU A 364 27.27 -25.82 -4.52
N GLY A 365 27.39 -26.26 -5.77
CA GLY A 365 28.67 -26.49 -6.44
C GLY A 365 29.57 -25.25 -6.48
N SER A 366 28.97 -24.07 -6.60
CA SER A 366 29.70 -22.79 -6.56
C SER A 366 30.54 -22.62 -5.29
N ALA A 367 30.06 -23.08 -4.13
CA ALA A 367 30.82 -22.99 -2.87
C ALA A 367 32.08 -23.87 -2.90
N TYR A 368 31.99 -25.08 -3.46
CA TYR A 368 33.16 -25.94 -3.67
C TYR A 368 34.17 -25.29 -4.63
N LEU A 369 33.68 -24.66 -5.70
CA LEU A 369 34.53 -24.00 -6.69
C LEU A 369 35.24 -22.76 -6.11
N GLN A 370 34.56 -21.99 -5.25
CA GLN A 370 35.18 -20.88 -4.53
C GLN A 370 36.26 -21.36 -3.56
N ILE A 371 36.04 -22.45 -2.83
CA ILE A 371 37.07 -23.08 -1.98
C ILE A 371 38.28 -23.53 -2.81
N ALA A 372 38.04 -24.22 -3.94
CA ALA A 372 39.09 -24.63 -4.86
C ALA A 372 39.94 -23.44 -5.35
N SER A 373 39.28 -22.35 -5.73
CA SER A 373 39.93 -21.11 -6.17
C SER A 373 40.82 -20.51 -5.08
N MET A 374 40.34 -20.44 -3.83
CA MET A 374 41.13 -19.93 -2.70
C MET A 374 42.36 -20.82 -2.41
N TYR A 375 42.22 -22.15 -2.51
CA TYR A 375 43.35 -23.08 -2.35
C TYR A 375 44.40 -22.87 -3.44
N ALA A 376 43.98 -22.84 -4.70
CA ALA A 376 44.87 -22.60 -5.81
C ALA A 376 45.62 -21.26 -5.69
N GLN A 377 44.93 -20.19 -5.28
CA GLN A 377 45.54 -18.87 -5.06
C GLN A 377 46.59 -18.89 -3.93
N SER A 378 46.43 -19.77 -2.95
CA SER A 378 47.32 -19.88 -1.80
C SER A 378 48.49 -20.83 -2.01
N ALA A 379 48.55 -21.55 -3.14
CA ALA A 379 49.50 -22.64 -3.37
C ALA A 379 50.97 -22.25 -3.11
N ASN A 380 51.40 -21.06 -3.59
CA ASN A 380 52.77 -20.59 -3.42
C ASN A 380 53.17 -20.30 -1.95
N ASN A 381 52.17 -20.07 -1.09
CA ASN A 381 52.34 -19.74 0.32
C ASN A 381 52.01 -20.92 1.25
N CYS A 382 51.71 -22.09 0.69
CA CYS A 382 51.23 -23.25 1.42
C CYS A 382 52.07 -24.50 1.07
N GLY A 383 53.22 -24.64 1.72
CA GLY A 383 54.16 -25.74 1.56
C GLY A 383 55.60 -25.30 1.81
N ASP A 384 56.48 -26.23 2.13
CA ASP A 384 57.88 -25.95 2.52
C ASP A 384 58.82 -25.93 1.31
N ASP A 385 58.48 -26.67 0.26
CA ASP A 385 59.26 -26.80 -0.97
C ASP A 385 58.39 -26.67 -2.24
N ALA A 386 59.02 -26.70 -3.41
CA ALA A 386 58.32 -26.55 -4.69
C ALA A 386 57.28 -27.67 -4.94
N PHE A 387 57.54 -28.88 -4.45
CA PHE A 387 56.66 -30.05 -4.65
C PHE A 387 55.40 -29.93 -3.77
N THR A 388 55.58 -29.69 -2.47
CA THR A 388 54.50 -29.54 -1.48
C THR A 388 53.66 -28.28 -1.71
N LYS A 389 54.25 -27.19 -2.22
CA LYS A 389 53.47 -26.02 -2.69
C LYS A 389 52.58 -26.37 -3.88
N ARG A 390 53.12 -27.11 -4.86
CA ARG A 390 52.33 -27.52 -6.03
C ARG A 390 51.28 -28.58 -5.68
N SER A 391 51.47 -29.40 -4.65
CA SER A 391 50.47 -30.42 -4.26
C SER A 391 49.13 -29.81 -3.81
N VAL A 392 49.10 -28.55 -3.41
CA VAL A 392 47.87 -27.77 -3.15
C VAL A 392 46.91 -27.80 -4.36
N TYR A 393 47.45 -27.82 -5.59
CA TYR A 393 46.63 -27.86 -6.79
C TYR A 393 45.89 -29.21 -6.99
N TRP A 394 46.36 -30.32 -6.42
CA TRP A 394 45.58 -31.56 -6.40
C TRP A 394 44.33 -31.38 -5.52
N LEU A 395 44.48 -30.77 -4.33
CA LEU A 395 43.35 -30.50 -3.45
C LEU A 395 42.36 -29.54 -4.10
N ALA A 396 42.84 -28.48 -4.74
CA ALA A 396 42.00 -27.56 -5.51
C ALA A 396 41.26 -28.29 -6.65
N ALA A 397 41.92 -29.18 -7.38
CA ALA A 397 41.30 -29.98 -8.43
C ALA A 397 40.21 -30.92 -7.90
N ASP A 398 40.39 -31.49 -6.71
CA ASP A 398 39.40 -32.37 -6.08
C ASP A 398 38.13 -31.60 -5.69
N TYR A 399 38.28 -30.42 -5.08
CA TYR A 399 37.14 -29.54 -4.77
C TYR A 399 36.42 -29.09 -6.05
N ALA A 400 37.15 -28.68 -7.08
CA ALA A 400 36.55 -28.33 -8.38
C ALA A 400 35.84 -29.53 -9.04
N SER A 401 36.40 -30.73 -8.94
CA SER A 401 35.76 -31.95 -9.45
C SER A 401 34.50 -32.31 -8.67
N ARG A 402 34.51 -32.10 -7.34
CA ARG A 402 33.32 -32.28 -6.50
C ARG A 402 32.23 -31.27 -6.87
N ALA A 403 32.59 -30.01 -7.14
CA ALA A 403 31.66 -29.00 -7.63
C ALA A 403 30.89 -29.48 -8.87
N ALA A 404 31.60 -30.02 -9.88
CA ALA A 404 30.98 -30.55 -11.09
C ALA A 404 30.05 -31.74 -10.85
N ARG A 405 30.34 -32.58 -9.84
CA ARG A 405 29.54 -33.77 -9.51
C ARG A 405 28.27 -33.44 -8.76
N VAL A 406 28.32 -32.48 -7.84
CA VAL A 406 27.16 -32.12 -7.00
C VAL A 406 26.26 -31.08 -7.65
N ASP A 407 26.77 -30.36 -8.65
CA ASP A 407 26.05 -29.34 -9.40
C ASP A 407 26.36 -29.44 -10.91
N PRO A 408 25.57 -30.26 -11.65
CA PRO A 408 25.74 -30.44 -13.08
C PRO A 408 25.63 -29.15 -13.90
N SER A 409 24.94 -28.12 -13.38
CA SER A 409 24.73 -26.86 -14.09
C SER A 409 26.03 -26.08 -14.33
N ILE A 410 27.02 -26.26 -13.44
CA ILE A 410 28.35 -25.63 -13.55
C ILE A 410 29.45 -26.62 -13.96
N ALA A 411 29.10 -27.85 -14.32
CA ALA A 411 30.06 -28.94 -14.52
C ALA A 411 31.13 -28.60 -15.57
N SER A 412 30.77 -27.91 -16.65
CA SER A 412 31.75 -27.49 -17.67
C SER A 412 32.85 -26.60 -17.07
N ASN A 413 32.47 -25.51 -16.41
CA ASN A 413 33.40 -24.56 -15.79
C ASN A 413 34.20 -25.21 -14.66
N ALA A 414 33.54 -26.03 -13.83
CA ALA A 414 34.16 -26.73 -12.72
C ALA A 414 35.18 -27.80 -13.20
N ASN A 415 34.87 -28.54 -14.27
CA ASN A 415 35.80 -29.49 -14.87
C ASN A 415 36.98 -28.79 -15.56
N GLN A 416 36.75 -27.64 -16.19
CA GLN A 416 37.83 -26.83 -16.77
C GLN A 416 38.78 -26.33 -15.68
N ALA A 417 38.25 -25.81 -14.56
CA ALA A 417 39.05 -25.42 -13.41
C ALA A 417 39.84 -26.62 -12.83
N ALA A 418 39.19 -27.78 -12.67
CA ALA A 418 39.84 -28.99 -12.19
C ALA A 418 40.99 -29.42 -13.12
N ALA A 419 40.80 -29.40 -14.43
CA ALA A 419 41.85 -29.70 -15.40
C ALA A 419 43.02 -28.71 -15.32
N ALA A 420 42.72 -27.41 -15.22
CA ALA A 420 43.74 -26.36 -15.07
C ALA A 420 44.54 -26.49 -13.76
N TYR A 421 43.91 -26.92 -12.67
CA TYR A 421 44.63 -27.19 -11.41
C TYR A 421 45.49 -28.46 -11.53
N ARG A 422 44.98 -29.55 -12.11
CA ARG A 422 45.78 -30.77 -12.36
C ARG A 422 47.02 -30.50 -13.20
N GLY A 423 46.93 -29.63 -14.21
CA GLY A 423 48.07 -29.24 -15.04
C GLY A 423 49.16 -28.45 -14.29
N ARG A 424 48.83 -27.79 -13.17
CA ARG A 424 49.78 -27.06 -12.31
C ARG A 424 50.34 -27.91 -11.17
N ALA A 425 49.61 -28.97 -10.79
CA ALA A 425 50.02 -29.90 -9.75
C ALA A 425 51.27 -30.72 -10.16
N PRO A 426 51.97 -31.38 -9.22
CA PRO A 426 53.07 -32.26 -9.53
C PRO A 426 52.64 -33.38 -10.50
N GLN A 427 53.50 -33.69 -11.45
CA GLN A 427 53.30 -34.74 -12.44
C GLN A 427 54.05 -36.01 -12.02
N LYS A 428 53.84 -37.12 -12.74
CA LYS A 428 54.47 -38.42 -12.43
C LYS A 428 56.00 -38.34 -12.25
N SER A 429 56.67 -37.53 -13.07
CA SER A 429 58.12 -37.29 -12.96
C SER A 429 58.49 -36.51 -11.69
N ASP A 430 57.66 -35.55 -11.28
CA ASP A 430 57.88 -34.78 -10.05
C ASP A 430 57.76 -35.70 -8.81
N VAL A 431 56.79 -36.63 -8.82
CA VAL A 431 56.62 -37.61 -7.73
C VAL A 431 57.83 -38.55 -7.67
N PHE A 432 58.29 -39.08 -8.81
CA PHE A 432 59.47 -39.96 -8.87
C PHE A 432 60.76 -39.31 -8.36
N GLN A 433 60.88 -37.98 -8.51
CA GLN A 433 62.03 -37.21 -8.02
C GLN A 433 61.86 -36.71 -6.57
N SER A 434 60.68 -36.91 -5.98
CA SER A 434 60.37 -36.52 -4.60
C SER A 434 60.65 -37.65 -3.61
N SER A 435 60.52 -37.38 -2.31
CA SER A 435 60.54 -38.40 -1.26
C SER A 435 59.19 -39.11 -1.06
N TYR A 436 58.17 -38.80 -1.86
CA TYR A 436 56.80 -39.29 -1.69
C TYR A 436 56.43 -40.34 -2.75
N ASN A 437 55.46 -41.19 -2.40
CA ASN A 437 54.88 -42.22 -3.27
C ASN A 437 53.39 -41.95 -3.54
N VAL A 438 52.88 -42.52 -4.64
CA VAL A 438 51.44 -42.50 -4.93
C VAL A 438 50.66 -43.08 -3.74
N GLY A 439 49.61 -42.37 -3.31
CA GLY A 439 48.80 -42.72 -2.13
C GLY A 439 49.23 -42.07 -0.82
N ASP A 440 50.46 -41.53 -0.75
CA ASP A 440 50.94 -40.81 0.43
C ASP A 440 50.07 -39.59 0.74
N ALA A 441 49.98 -39.26 2.02
CA ALA A 441 49.24 -38.12 2.53
C ALA A 441 50.18 -36.94 2.76
N ILE A 442 49.89 -35.80 2.13
CA ILE A 442 50.61 -34.55 2.34
C ILE A 442 49.71 -33.61 3.15
N GLN A 443 50.18 -33.21 4.33
CA GLN A 443 49.50 -32.24 5.17
C GLN A 443 49.83 -30.82 4.68
N ILE A 444 48.80 -30.02 4.38
CA ILE A 444 48.98 -28.62 3.97
C ILE A 444 48.82 -27.74 5.20
N SER A 445 49.93 -27.39 5.85
CA SER A 445 50.01 -26.80 7.20
C SER A 445 49.65 -25.31 7.31
N CYS A 446 49.44 -24.60 6.20
CA CYS A 446 48.99 -23.20 6.20
C CYS A 446 47.52 -23.07 6.63
N TRP A 447 46.87 -21.93 6.37
CA TRP A 447 45.44 -21.71 6.67
C TRP A 447 44.50 -22.80 6.10
N ILE A 448 44.94 -23.49 5.05
CA ILE A 448 44.24 -24.64 4.46
C ILE A 448 44.09 -25.75 5.51
N GLY A 449 45.14 -26.20 6.20
CA GLY A 449 45.02 -27.20 7.28
C GLY A 449 44.32 -28.49 6.87
N GLU A 450 44.33 -28.85 5.58
CA GLU A 450 43.75 -30.08 5.02
C GLU A 450 44.86 -30.98 4.47
N THR A 451 44.52 -32.26 4.33
CA THR A 451 45.41 -33.27 3.76
C THR A 451 45.01 -33.55 2.32
N VAL A 452 46.00 -33.68 1.43
CA VAL A 452 45.80 -34.20 0.08
C VAL A 452 46.51 -35.53 -0.07
N ARG A 453 45.89 -36.50 -0.76
CA ARG A 453 46.53 -37.77 -1.10
C ARG A 453 47.11 -37.69 -2.50
N ILE A 454 48.33 -38.19 -2.68
CA ILE A 454 48.97 -38.22 -4.01
C ILE A 454 48.12 -39.12 -4.93
N PRO A 455 47.53 -38.57 -6.00
CA PRO A 455 46.64 -39.32 -6.87
C PRO A 455 47.43 -40.29 -7.75
N ASN A 456 46.72 -41.22 -8.38
CA ASN A 456 47.30 -42.02 -9.44
C ASN A 456 47.40 -41.16 -10.72
N LEU A 457 48.64 -40.88 -11.16
CA LEU A 457 48.99 -39.89 -12.20
C LEU A 457 49.27 -40.50 -13.57
#